data_AF-A0A806KB01-F1
#
_entry.id   AF-A0A806KB01-F1
#
_cell.length_a   1.000
_cell.length_b   1.000
_cell.length_c   1.000
_cell.angle_alpha   90.00
_cell.angle_beta   90.00
_cell.angle_gamma   90.00
#
_symmetry.space_group_name_H-M   'P 1'
#
loop_
_entity.id
_entity.type
_entity.pdbx_description
1 polymer ?
#
loop_
_entity_poly.entity_id
_entity_poly.type
_entity_poly.pdbx_seq_one_letter_code
_entity_poly.pdbx_strand_id
1 'polypeptide(L)'
;MAKTVRVENGQIKEFENGSYRRSYGSNIVQAAISGDLVAAVTSSGQIQEYHNGSYRRSYGSNIVSVQVSGNTVAAQNKSGRTEEYENGSYRRSY
;
A
#
# COMPACT_ATOMS: atom_id res chain seq x y z
N MET A 1 -10.12 -7.86 -15.48
CA MET A 1 -9.26 -8.88 -14.82
C MET A 1 -9.15 -8.50 -13.36
N ALA A 2 -9.30 -9.45 -12.44
CA ALA A 2 -9.29 -9.16 -11.00
C ALA A 2 -7.89 -9.40 -10.42
N LYS A 3 -7.33 -8.37 -9.78
CA LYS A 3 -6.06 -8.46 -9.05
C LYS A 3 -6.31 -8.38 -7.56
N THR A 4 -5.61 -9.20 -6.79
CA THR A 4 -5.62 -9.16 -5.33
C THR A 4 -4.20 -9.21 -4.80
N VAL A 5 -4.01 -8.72 -3.58
CA VAL A 5 -2.73 -8.76 -2.87
C VAL A 5 -2.92 -9.34 -1.49
N ARG A 6 -1.89 -10.04 -1.01
CA ARG A 6 -1.76 -10.46 0.38
C ARG A 6 -0.32 -10.24 0.82
N VAL A 7 -0.11 -10.04 2.12
CA VAL A 7 1.22 -9.88 2.69
C VAL A 7 1.65 -11.21 3.30
N GLU A 8 2.78 -11.75 2.85
CA GLU A 8 3.36 -13.00 3.37
C GLU A 8 4.86 -12.81 3.55
N ASN A 9 5.39 -13.16 4.73
CA ASN A 9 6.81 -13.08 5.07
C ASN A 9 7.44 -11.71 4.76
N GLY A 10 6.73 -10.61 5.06
CA GLY A 10 7.22 -9.26 4.82
C GLY A 10 7.21 -8.81 3.36
N GLN A 11 6.56 -9.55 2.46
CA GLN A 11 6.45 -9.23 1.04
C GLN A 11 5.00 -9.18 0.58
N ILE A 12 4.74 -8.39 -0.45
CA ILE A 12 3.47 -8.37 -1.16
C ILE A 12 3.47 -9.55 -2.13
N LYS A 13 2.45 -10.38 -2.07
CA LYS A 13 2.14 -11.43 -3.04
C LYS A 13 0.97 -10.97 -3.88
N GLU A 14 1.20 -10.81 -5.18
CA GLU A 14 0.19 -10.40 -6.14
C GLU A 14 -0.41 -11.62 -6.84
N PHE A 15 -1.74 -11.63 -6.93
CA PHE A 15 -2.52 -12.66 -7.59
C PHE A 15 -3.35 -12.05 -8.71
N GLU A 16 -3.48 -12.79 -9.80
CA GLU A 16 -4.33 -12.44 -10.92
C GLU A 16 -5.29 -13.60 -11.17
N ASN A 17 -6.59 -13.32 -11.07
CA ASN A 17 -7.66 -14.33 -11.14
C ASN A 17 -7.41 -15.53 -10.18
N GLY A 18 -6.83 -15.26 -9.01
CA GLY A 18 -6.53 -16.26 -7.97
C GLY A 18 -5.20 -17.01 -8.15
N SER A 19 -4.51 -16.86 -9.28
CA SER A 19 -3.18 -17.45 -9.49
C SER A 19 -2.06 -16.53 -9.03
N TYR A 20 -1.06 -17.08 -8.36
CA TYR A 20 0.14 -16.33 -7.98
C TYR A 20 0.85 -15.79 -9.21
N ARG A 21 1.17 -14.51 -9.19
CA ARG A 21 1.85 -13.83 -10.31
C ARG A 21 3.29 -13.44 -9.96
N ARG A 22 3.49 -12.77 -8.82
CA ARG A 22 4.80 -12.26 -8.40
C ARG A 22 4.82 -11.87 -6.93
N SER A 23 6.03 -11.63 -6.43
CA SER A 23 6.28 -11.06 -5.09
C SER A 23 7.11 -9.79 -5.19
N TYR A 24 6.86 -8.79 -4.35
CA TYR A 24 7.65 -7.57 -4.29
C TYR A 24 7.56 -6.86 -2.92
N GLY A 25 8.39 -5.85 -2.74
CA GLY A 25 8.56 -5.15 -1.47
C GLY A 25 9.34 -5.94 -0.43
N SER A 26 9.70 -5.25 0.65
CA SER A 26 10.36 -5.85 1.81
C SER A 26 9.83 -5.21 3.09
N ASN A 27 9.83 -5.97 4.18
CA ASN A 27 9.36 -5.54 5.50
C ASN A 27 7.92 -5.00 5.48
N ILE A 28 7.07 -5.49 4.57
CA ILE A 28 5.68 -5.06 4.44
C ILE A 28 4.85 -5.71 5.54
N VAL A 29 4.00 -4.93 6.21
CA VAL A 29 3.08 -5.39 7.25
C VAL A 29 1.62 -5.36 6.79
N GLN A 30 1.29 -4.50 5.83
CA GLN A 30 -0.05 -4.42 5.24
C GLN A 30 0.04 -3.92 3.80
N ALA A 31 -0.90 -4.33 2.94
CA ALA A 31 -1.04 -3.79 1.59
C ALA A 31 -2.51 -3.71 1.16
N ALA A 32 -2.81 -2.76 0.27
CA ALA A 32 -4.10 -2.59 -0.38
C ALA A 32 -3.88 -2.33 -1.88
N ILE A 33 -4.83 -2.73 -2.73
CA ILE A 33 -4.75 -2.61 -4.19
C ILE A 33 -5.98 -1.92 -4.77
N SER A 34 -5.77 -1.04 -5.74
CA SER A 34 -6.81 -0.45 -6.59
C SER A 34 -6.32 -0.42 -8.03
N GLY A 35 -6.90 -1.29 -8.87
CA GLY A 35 -6.44 -1.49 -10.24
C GLY A 35 -4.99 -2.00 -10.26
N ASP A 36 -4.08 -1.18 -10.80
CA ASP A 36 -2.64 -1.49 -10.88
C ASP A 36 -1.80 -0.85 -9.78
N LEU A 37 -2.39 0.00 -8.93
CA LEU A 37 -1.72 0.66 -7.82
C LEU A 37 -1.84 -0.18 -6.55
N VAL A 38 -0.70 -0.47 -5.92
CA VAL A 38 -0.63 -1.09 -4.60
C VAL A 38 0.00 -0.11 -3.63
N ALA A 39 -0.71 0.19 -2.55
CA ALA A 39 -0.18 0.94 -1.42
C ALA A 39 0.13 -0.04 -0.29
N ALA A 40 1.35 0.00 0.23
CA ALA A 40 1.82 -0.92 1.25
C ALA A 40 2.47 -0.19 2.41
N VAL A 41 2.27 -0.69 3.63
CA VAL A 41 2.87 -0.16 4.85
C VAL A 41 4.08 -1.03 5.21
N THR A 42 5.22 -0.39 5.41
CA THR A 42 6.43 -1.04 5.93
C THR A 42 6.37 -1.19 7.45
N SER A 43 7.17 -2.08 8.02
CA SER A 43 7.31 -2.21 9.48
C SER A 43 7.87 -0.95 10.16
N SER A 44 8.56 -0.08 9.41
CA SER A 44 8.98 1.25 9.87
C SER A 44 7.85 2.28 9.89
N GLY A 45 6.67 1.95 9.37
CA GLY A 45 5.50 2.82 9.31
C GLY A 45 5.52 3.82 8.16
N GLN A 46 6.24 3.51 7.07
CA GLN A 46 6.18 4.29 5.83
C GLN A 46 5.22 3.62 4.85
N ILE A 47 4.61 4.42 3.99
CA ILE A 47 3.83 3.94 2.85
C ILE A 47 4.75 3.82 1.65
N GLN A 48 4.65 2.73 0.91
CA GLN A 48 5.29 2.51 -0.38
C GLN A 48 4.23 2.24 -1.43
N GLU A 49 4.32 2.95 -2.56
CA GLU A 49 3.45 2.71 -3.71
C GLU A 49 4.17 1.91 -4.78
N TYR A 50 3.45 0.94 -5.33
CA TYR A 50 3.88 0.11 -6.45
C TYR A 50 2.86 0.23 -7.58
N HIS A 51 3.34 0.34 -8.82
CA HIS A 51 2.49 0.24 -10.00
C HIS A 51 2.89 -0.98 -10.79
N ASN A 52 1.96 -1.91 -10.97
CA ASN A 52 2.19 -3.18 -11.68
C ASN A 52 3.43 -3.94 -11.14
N GLY A 53 3.63 -3.90 -9.82
CA GLY A 53 4.75 -4.52 -9.11
C GLY A 53 6.07 -3.72 -9.08
N SER A 54 6.14 -2.58 -9.76
CA SER A 54 7.33 -1.71 -9.74
C SER A 54 7.19 -0.61 -8.68
N TYR A 55 8.21 -0.45 -7.84
CA TYR A 55 8.26 0.62 -6.85
C TYR A 55 8.18 2.00 -7.52
N ARG A 56 7.33 2.89 -6.98
CA ARG A 56 7.19 4.27 -7.46
C ARG A 56 7.77 5.28 -6.50
N ARG A 57 7.36 5.23 -5.23
CA ARG A 57 7.63 6.26 -4.22
C ARG A 57 7.36 5.73 -2.81
N SER A 58 7.92 6.43 -1.82
CA SER A 58 7.63 6.24 -0.40
C SER A 58 7.25 7.57 0.23
N TYR A 59 6.33 7.55 1.20
CA TYR A 59 5.87 8.74 1.92
C TYR A 59 5.19 8.34 3.25
N GLY A 60 4.78 9.35 4.01
CA GLY A 60 4.14 9.15 5.31
C GLY A 60 5.11 8.64 6.38
N SER A 61 4.65 8.68 7.62
CA SER A 61 5.40 8.21 8.78
C SER A 61 4.44 7.74 9.86
N ASN A 62 4.86 6.77 10.67
CA ASN A 62 4.03 6.21 11.74
C ASN A 62 2.69 5.64 11.25
N ILE A 63 2.61 5.17 10.01
CA ILE A 63 1.42 4.56 9.44
C ILE A 63 1.32 3.10 9.91
N VAL A 64 0.10 2.65 10.23
CA VAL A 64 -0.19 1.27 10.64
C VAL A 64 -1.09 0.55 9.66
N SER A 65 -1.95 1.28 8.94
CA SER A 65 -2.85 0.68 7.96
C SER A 65 -3.11 1.61 6.78
N VAL A 66 -3.46 1.02 5.64
CA VAL A 66 -3.77 1.75 4.39
C VAL A 66 -4.97 1.15 3.68
N GLN A 67 -5.69 2.01 2.99
CA GLN A 67 -6.67 1.71 1.96
C GLN A 67 -6.35 2.57 0.73
N VAL A 68 -6.68 2.08 -0.45
CA VAL A 68 -6.44 2.78 -1.71
C VAL A 68 -7.66 2.72 -2.61
N SER A 69 -7.99 3.84 -3.24
CA SER A 69 -9.04 3.94 -4.25
C SER A 69 -8.61 4.93 -5.32
N GLY A 70 -8.40 4.44 -6.54
CA GLY A 70 -7.79 5.21 -7.61
C GLY A 70 -6.39 5.69 -7.23
N ASN A 71 -6.21 7.02 -7.17
CA ASN A 71 -4.94 7.69 -6.83
C ASN A 71 -4.90 8.17 -5.36
N THR A 72 -5.94 7.89 -4.58
CA THR A 72 -6.07 8.33 -3.20
C THR A 72 -5.73 7.19 -2.27
N VAL A 73 -4.85 7.47 -1.31
CA VAL A 73 -4.47 6.55 -0.22
C VAL A 73 -4.94 7.15 1.09
N ALA A 74 -5.81 6.43 1.78
CA ALA A 74 -6.21 6.75 3.16
C ALA A 74 -5.37 5.88 4.09
N ALA A 75 -4.61 6.52 4.97
CA ALA A 75 -3.64 5.88 5.84
C ALA A 75 -3.96 6.19 7.30
N GLN A 76 -4.08 5.18 8.14
CA GLN A 76 -4.22 5.39 9.57
C GLN A 76 -2.84 5.41 10.22
N ASN A 77 -2.56 6.42 11.03
CA ASN A 77 -1.33 6.49 11.82
C ASN A 77 -1.48 5.80 13.18
N LYS A 78 -0.35 5.61 13.88
CA LYS A 78 -0.29 4.99 15.22
C LYS A 78 -1.13 5.70 16.28
N SER A 79 -1.49 6.97 16.06
CA SER A 79 -2.34 7.75 16.95
C SER A 79 -3.84 7.60 16.62
N GLY A 80 -4.20 6.80 15.63
CA GLY A 80 -5.58 6.56 15.20
C GLY A 80 -6.14 7.62 14.26
N ARG A 81 -5.37 8.66 13.91
CA ARG A 81 -5.76 9.66 12.91
C ARG A 81 -5.63 9.11 11.51
N THR A 82 -6.53 9.54 10.62
CA THR A 82 -6.47 9.19 9.21
C THR A 82 -5.83 10.32 8.43
N GLU A 83 -4.84 9.99 7.60
CA GLU A 83 -4.14 10.88 6.69
C GLU A 83 -4.50 10.48 5.26
N GLU A 84 -4.98 11.43 4.47
CA GLU A 84 -5.25 11.21 3.06
C GLU A 84 -4.09 11.75 2.22
N TYR A 85 -3.64 10.91 1.29
CA TYR A 85 -2.62 11.21 0.31
C TYR A 85 -3.19 11.07 -1.09
N GLU A 86 -2.83 11.99 -1.98
CA GLU A 86 -3.18 11.93 -3.39
C GLU A 86 -1.90 11.91 -4.21
N ASN A 87 -1.67 10.83 -4.96
CA ASN A 87 -0.39 10.59 -5.64
C ASN A 87 0.82 10.74 -4.68
N GLY A 88 0.70 10.26 -3.45
CA GLY A 88 1.74 10.37 -2.42
C GLY A 88 2.00 11.77 -1.86
N SER A 89 1.23 12.78 -2.26
CA SER A 89 1.24 14.10 -1.62
C SER A 89 0.19 14.15 -0.52
N TYR A 90 0.58 14.59 0.68
CA TYR A 90 -0.37 14.77 1.79
C TYR A 90 -1.44 15.79 1.42
N ARG A 91 -2.70 15.42 1.60
CA ARG A 91 -3.86 16.25 1.28
C ARG A 91 -4.52 16.83 2.53
N ARG A 92 -4.86 15.98 3.49
CA ARG A 92 -5.50 16.36 4.77
C ARG A 92 -5.44 15.23 5.79
N SER A 93 -5.76 15.52 7.04
CA SER A 93 -5.95 14.52 8.10
C SER A 93 -7.19 14.84 8.93
N TYR A 94 -7.75 13.81 9.56
CA TYR A 94 -8.88 13.88 10.47
C TYR A 94 -8.80 12.83 11.58
#